data_AF-A0A525L8V8-F1
#
_entry.id   AF-A0A525L8V8-F1
#
_cell.length_a   1.000
_cell.length_b   1.000
_cell.length_c   1.000
_cell.angle_alpha   90.00
_cell.angle_beta   90.00
_cell.angle_gamma   90.00
#
_symmetry.space_group_name_H-M   'P 1'
#
loop_
_entity.id
_entity.type
_entity.pdbx_description
1 polymer ?
#
loop_
_entity_poly.entity_id
_entity_poly.type
_entity_poly.pdbx_seq_one_letter_code
_entity_poly.pdbx_strand_id
1 'polypeptide(L)'
;MQTQNPFLDEMAKLTTAAMGLAQAASEEAKAAFRSQADRIAAELDLVRREDLEALKAEVTALRAELAALRGGQEGAPPKAAPADLP
;
A
#
# COMPACT_ATOMS: atom_id res chain seq x y z
N MET A 1 -45.24 -14.30 43.75
CA MET A 1 -45.09 -13.86 42.34
C MET A 1 -44.07 -12.73 42.33
N GLN A 2 -42.98 -12.92 41.55
CA GLN A 2 -41.91 -11.99 41.15
C GLN A 2 -41.38 -10.94 42.15
N THR A 3 -40.21 -11.24 42.72
CA THR A 3 -39.23 -10.25 43.19
C THR A 3 -38.41 -9.76 41.98
N GLN A 4 -38.97 -8.87 41.16
CA GLN A 4 -38.16 -8.12 40.18
C GLN A 4 -37.67 -6.85 40.87
N ASN A 5 -36.36 -6.76 41.12
CA ASN A 5 -35.74 -5.60 41.76
C ASN A 5 -35.66 -4.45 40.74
N PRO A 6 -36.41 -3.34 40.91
CA PRO A 6 -36.56 -2.29 39.88
C PRO A 6 -35.23 -1.68 39.42
N PHE A 7 -34.25 -1.57 40.31
CA PHE A 7 -32.90 -1.07 39.98
C PHE A 7 -32.18 -1.91 38.90
N LEU A 8 -32.36 -3.23 38.92
CA LEU A 8 -31.75 -4.11 37.92
C LEU A 8 -32.43 -3.96 36.55
N ASP A 9 -33.73 -3.64 36.53
CA ASP A 9 -34.50 -3.43 35.30
C ASP A 9 -34.14 -2.10 34.62
N GLU A 10 -33.97 -1.02 35.38
CA GLU A 10 -33.43 0.25 34.86
C GLU A 10 -32.02 0.05 34.26
N MET A 11 -31.15 -0.70 34.94
CA MET A 11 -29.79 -0.95 34.47
C MET A 11 -29.77 -1.83 33.20
N ALA A 12 -30.67 -2.82 33.10
CA ALA A 12 -30.84 -3.64 31.90
C ALA A 12 -31.32 -2.80 30.71
N LYS A 13 -32.28 -1.89 30.93
CA LYS A 13 -32.76 -0.95 29.92
C LYS A 13 -31.66 0.00 29.44
N LEU A 14 -30.87 0.56 30.37
CA LEU A 14 -29.75 1.44 30.04
C LEU A 14 -28.67 0.69 29.26
N THR A 15 -28.34 -0.54 29.67
CA THR A 15 -27.37 -1.38 28.96
C THR A 15 -27.85 -1.71 27.55
N THR A 16 -29.13 -2.03 27.38
CA THR A 16 -29.73 -2.32 26.07
C THR A 16 -29.70 -1.08 25.17
N ALA A 17 -30.03 0.10 25.70
CA ALA A 17 -29.95 1.37 24.98
C ALA A 17 -28.50 1.73 24.61
N ALA A 18 -27.55 1.52 25.53
CA ALA A 18 -26.13 1.74 25.29
C ALA A 18 -25.57 0.79 24.22
N MET A 19 -25.97 -0.49 24.23
CA MET A 19 -25.60 -1.46 23.19
C MET A 19 -26.13 -1.04 21.81
N GLY A 20 -27.37 -0.53 21.74
CA GLY A 20 -27.93 0.01 20.49
C GLY A 20 -27.17 1.25 19.98
N LEU A 21 -26.82 2.18 20.87
CA LEU A 21 -26.00 3.34 20.55
C LEU A 21 -24.58 2.94 20.11
N ALA A 22 -23.96 1.97 20.77
CA ALA A 22 -22.64 1.47 20.42
C ALA A 22 -22.64 0.80 19.05
N GLN A 23 -23.68 0.01 18.71
CA GLN A 23 -23.83 -0.57 17.39
C GLN A 23 -23.98 0.50 16.30
N ALA A 24 -24.86 1.49 16.51
CA ALA A 24 -25.03 2.59 15.56
C ALA A 24 -23.74 3.41 15.39
N ALA A 25 -23.06 3.75 16.48
CA ALA A 25 -21.79 4.47 16.45
C ALA A 25 -20.68 3.65 15.75
N SER A 26 -20.65 2.33 15.93
CA SER A 26 -19.68 1.45 15.26
C SER A 26 -19.89 1.43 13.75
N GLU A 27 -21.13 1.35 13.27
CA GLU A 27 -21.44 1.40 11.84
C GLU A 27 -21.04 2.75 11.24
N GLU A 28 -21.36 3.86 11.93
CA GLU A 28 -21.00 5.21 11.50
C GLU A 28 -19.47 5.41 11.48
N ALA A 29 -18.77 4.93 12.52
CA ALA A 29 -17.31 4.99 12.60
C ALA A 29 -16.66 4.18 11.47
N LYS A 30 -17.22 3.01 11.12
CA LYS A 30 -16.73 2.18 10.01
C LYS A 30 -16.91 2.87 8.66
N ALA A 31 -18.04 3.52 8.44
CA ALA A 31 -18.30 4.30 7.23
C ALA A 31 -17.35 5.51 7.12
N ALA A 32 -17.19 6.26 8.22
CA ALA A 32 -16.25 7.38 8.28
C ALA A 32 -14.80 6.92 8.05
N PHE A 33 -14.39 5.82 8.67
CA PHE A 33 -13.06 5.24 8.49
C PHE A 33 -12.81 4.79 7.05
N ARG A 34 -13.79 4.15 6.40
CA ARG A 34 -13.72 3.80 4.97
C ARG A 34 -13.47 5.04 4.12
N SER A 35 -14.25 6.10 4.35
CA SER A 35 -14.13 7.34 3.59
C SER A 35 -12.78 8.04 3.79
N GLN A 36 -12.22 7.99 5.00
CA GLN A 36 -10.89 8.52 5.28
C GLN A 36 -9.79 7.66 4.63
N ALA A 37 -9.92 6.33 4.70
CA ALA A 37 -8.98 5.42 4.05
C ALA A 37 -8.97 5.61 2.53
N ASP A 38 -10.12 5.81 1.89
CA ASP A 38 -10.23 6.07 0.45
C ASP A 38 -9.59 7.43 0.08
N ARG A 39 -9.76 8.47 0.91
CA ARG A 39 -9.08 9.77 0.72
C ARG A 39 -7.58 9.65 0.85
N ILE A 40 -7.10 9.00 1.91
CA ILE A 40 -5.67 8.77 2.12
C ILE A 40 -5.10 7.97 0.96
N ALA A 41 -5.76 6.91 0.51
CA ALA A 41 -5.32 6.11 -0.63
C ALA A 41 -5.30 6.91 -1.94
N ALA A 42 -6.21 7.88 -2.13
CA ALA A 42 -6.22 8.77 -3.28
C ALA A 42 -5.15 9.87 -3.20
N GLU A 43 -4.78 10.31 -2.01
CA GLU A 43 -3.71 11.28 -1.77
C GLU A 43 -2.32 10.65 -1.87
N LEU A 44 -2.21 9.36 -1.55
CA LEU A 44 -0.98 8.60 -1.75
C LEU A 44 -0.80 8.30 -3.23
N ASP A 45 0.37 8.60 -3.77
CA ASP A 45 0.75 8.27 -5.16
C ASP A 45 1.04 6.76 -5.29
N LEU A 46 -0.02 5.96 -5.20
CA LEU A 46 0.07 4.50 -5.21
C LEU A 46 0.26 3.99 -6.64
N VAL A 47 1.40 3.38 -6.90
CA VAL A 47 1.66 2.68 -8.16
C VAL A 47 1.01 1.30 -8.15
N ARG A 48 0.37 0.91 -9.26
CA ARG A 48 -0.22 -0.42 -9.38
C ARG A 48 0.85 -1.48 -9.25
N ARG A 49 0.48 -2.62 -8.65
CA ARG A 49 1.40 -3.73 -8.46
C ARG A 49 1.99 -4.22 -9.78
N GLU A 50 1.17 -4.32 -10.82
CA GLU A 50 1.59 -4.74 -12.16
C GLU A 50 2.62 -3.80 -12.79
N ASP A 51 2.43 -2.48 -12.67
CA ASP A 51 3.37 -1.47 -13.18
C ASP A 51 4.70 -1.54 -12.44
N LEU A 52 4.67 -1.75 -11.11
CA LEU A 52 5.87 -1.98 -10.31
C LEU A 52 6.60 -3.27 -10.70
N GLU A 53 5.87 -4.35 -11.00
CA GLU A 53 6.47 -5.62 -11.42
C GLU A 53 7.09 -5.50 -12.82
N ALA A 54 6.42 -4.83 -13.75
CA ALA A 54 6.95 -4.54 -15.09
C ALA A 54 8.24 -3.71 -15.01
N LEU A 55 8.24 -2.62 -14.25
CA LEU A 55 9.42 -1.76 -14.07
C LEU A 55 10.58 -2.52 -13.43
N LYS A 56 10.33 -3.38 -12.44
CA LYS A 56 11.37 -4.22 -11.83
C LYS A 56 12.01 -5.17 -12.84
N ALA A 57 11.21 -5.78 -13.71
CA ALA A 57 11.71 -6.67 -14.75
C ALA A 57 12.60 -5.90 -15.75
N GLU A 58 12.15 -4.73 -16.19
CA GLU A 58 12.91 -3.85 -17.09
C GLU A 58 14.24 -3.39 -16.47
N VAL A 59 14.22 -2.91 -15.22
CA VAL A 59 15.44 -2.51 -14.49
C VAL A 59 16.42 -3.67 -14.37
N THR A 60 15.92 -4.89 -14.16
CA THR A 60 16.76 -6.09 -14.06
C THR A 60 17.41 -6.41 -15.41
N ALA A 61 16.64 -6.36 -16.51
CA ALA A 61 17.17 -6.56 -17.86
C ALA A 61 18.24 -5.52 -18.21
N LEU A 62 17.96 -4.23 -17.98
CA LEU A 62 18.91 -3.15 -18.22
C LEU A 62 20.20 -3.29 -17.41
N ARG A 63 20.11 -3.72 -16.14
CA ARG A 63 21.31 -4.00 -15.33
C ARG A 63 22.13 -5.15 -15.89
N ALA A 64 21.50 -6.20 -16.39
CA ALA A 64 22.19 -7.32 -17.03
C ALA A 64 22.89 -6.86 -18.32
N GLU A 65 22.21 -6.08 -19.15
CA GLU A 65 22.79 -5.49 -20.37
C GLU A 65 23.97 -4.56 -20.05
N LEU A 66 23.85 -3.70 -19.05
CA LEU A 66 24.94 -2.84 -18.61
C LEU A 66 26.15 -3.64 -18.10
N ALA A 67 25.93 -4.72 -17.36
CA ALA A 67 27.00 -5.60 -16.90
C ALA A 67 27.72 -6.27 -18.09
N ALA A 68 26.98 -6.75 -19.07
CA ALA A 68 27.54 -7.35 -20.28
C ALA A 68 28.36 -6.33 -21.11
N LEU A 69 27.84 -5.11 -21.29
CA LEU A 69 28.54 -4.06 -22.03
C LEU A 69 29.79 -3.54 -21.30
N ARG A 70 29.74 -3.43 -19.96
CA ARG A 70 30.90 -3.03 -19.17
C ARG A 70 31.98 -4.12 -19.14
N GLY A 71 31.59 -5.38 -18.97
CA GLY A 71 32.52 -6.50 -19.06
C GLY A 71 33.15 -6.62 -20.46
N GLY A 72 32.42 -6.26 -21.51
CA GLY A 72 32.95 -6.16 -22.88
C GLY A 72 33.90 -4.98 -23.10
N GLN A 73 33.73 -3.87 -22.38
CA GLN A 73 34.62 -2.70 -22.46
C GLN A 73 35.98 -2.95 -21.79
N GLU A 74 36.04 -3.76 -20.74
CA GLU A 74 37.32 -4.15 -20.09
C GLU A 74 38.19 -5.06 -20.98
N GLY A 75 37.62 -5.70 -22.00
CA GLY A 75 38.34 -6.54 -22.96
C GLY A 75 38.62 -5.89 -24.33
N ALA A 76 38.15 -4.67 -24.58
CA ALA A 76 38.33 -4.03 -25.88
C ALA A 76 39.68 -3.27 -25.92
N PRO A 77 40.63 -3.63 -26.81
CA PRO A 77 41.83 -2.82 -27.01
C PRO A 77 41.42 -1.41 -27.45
N PRO A 78 42.20 -0.37 -27.11
CA PRO A 78 41.89 1.00 -27.51
C PRO A 78 41.72 1.01 -29.02
N LYS A 79 40.53 1.42 -29.48
CA LYS A 79 40.18 1.55 -30.90
C LYS A 79 41.29 2.37 -31.55
N ALA A 80 42.15 1.70 -32.31
CA ALA A 80 43.30 2.33 -32.94
C ALA A 80 42.77 3.48 -33.80
N ALA A 81 43.16 4.70 -33.43
CA ALA A 81 42.96 5.86 -34.28
C ALA A 81 43.56 5.54 -35.66
N PRO A 82 42.88 5.85 -36.77
CA PRO A 82 43.50 5.72 -38.08
C PRO A 82 44.75 6.59 -38.07
N ALA A 83 45.91 5.95 -38.19
CA ALA A 83 47.17 6.64 -38.37
C ALA A 83 47.12 7.29 -39.75
N ASP A 84 46.72 8.56 -39.79
CA ASP A 84 46.93 9.42 -40.95
C ASP A 84 48.44 9.56 -41.15
N LEU A 85 48.91 8.87 -42.19
CA LEU A 85 50.22 9.03 -42.81
C LEU A 85 50.32 10.45 -43.41
N PRO A 86 51.47 11.10 -43.22
CA PRO A 86 52.21 11.61 -44.37
C PRO A 86 53.51 10.83 -44.62
#